data_AF-A0A2E8JXN1-F1
#
_entry.id   AF-A0A2E8JXN1-F1
#
_cell.length_a   1.000
_cell.length_b   1.000
_cell.length_c   1.000
_cell.angle_alpha   90.00
_cell.angle_beta   90.00
_cell.angle_gamma   90.00
#
_symmetry.space_group_name_H-M   'P 1'
#
loop_
_entity.id
_entity.type
_entity.pdbx_description
1 polymer ?
#
loop_
_entity_poly.entity_id
_entity_poly.type
_entity_poly.pdbx_seq_one_letter_code
_entity_poly.pdbx_strand_id
1 'polypeptide(L)'
;MSSKEAHVENSLWMRAVLMGGTFLVIGVLAFATMGVGMANMKHHEYEEAIHHYDDAKHDYEQAKANNASADEISQLKAVKEEAHHHEVDAHLSYLTWRTAGITILLICVTYASFIGLGGFLNSIQPDEDDSHGASSYGGDDHEHHGSGSPIIFALGIMLFLMGFPAFQETLSDMLSGDEAALGGLGLSMFGLFVIVAGVANWWREDLPFIGNGEQIATSAPFEGQHIRKAGLWVFIMSEIMVFATFFSSYLRMRTEWCTGWQVEAWEVSGKNPDVGCTQVDMLTASDFLRPGGAELGGLGGQGDFMTL
;
A
#
# COMPACT_ATOMS: atom_id res chain seq x y z
N MET A 1 11.77 -33.38 -32.66
CA MET A 1 12.27 -33.59 -31.29
C MET A 1 11.09 -33.35 -30.38
N SER A 2 10.65 -34.37 -29.63
CA SER A 2 9.49 -34.29 -28.73
C SER A 2 9.71 -33.17 -27.70
N SER A 3 8.76 -32.25 -27.60
CA SER A 3 8.71 -31.27 -26.53
C SER A 3 8.51 -32.04 -25.23
N LYS A 4 9.55 -32.09 -24.40
CA LYS A 4 9.30 -32.25 -22.98
C LYS A 4 8.46 -31.03 -22.60
N GLU A 5 7.22 -31.25 -22.20
CA GLU A 5 6.42 -30.22 -21.55
C GLU A 5 7.30 -29.67 -20.42
N ALA A 6 7.64 -28.39 -20.53
CA ALA A 6 8.26 -27.71 -19.44
C ALA A 6 7.26 -27.79 -18.29
N HIS A 7 7.69 -28.34 -17.16
CA HIS A 7 6.94 -28.38 -15.92
C HIS A 7 7.86 -27.84 -14.83
N VAL A 8 7.29 -27.13 -13.86
CA VAL A 8 8.05 -26.67 -12.71
C VAL A 8 8.19 -27.84 -11.75
N GLU A 9 9.43 -28.26 -11.47
CA GLU A 9 9.69 -29.36 -10.55
C GLU A 9 9.09 -29.11 -9.16
N ASN A 10 8.48 -30.14 -8.56
CA ASN A 10 7.96 -30.08 -7.19
C ASN A 10 9.02 -29.64 -6.16
N SER A 11 10.29 -29.97 -6.42
CA SER A 11 11.42 -29.53 -5.60
C SER A 11 11.53 -28.00 -5.48
N LEU A 12 11.15 -27.27 -6.54
CA LEU A 12 11.15 -25.80 -6.56
C LEU A 12 9.99 -25.22 -5.76
N TRP A 13 8.80 -25.82 -5.87
CA TRP A 13 7.63 -25.45 -5.07
C TRP A 13 7.88 -25.65 -3.57
N MET A 14 8.53 -26.75 -3.19
CA MET A 14 8.91 -27.00 -1.80
C MET A 14 9.92 -25.98 -1.25
N ARG A 15 10.85 -25.49 -2.09
CA ARG A 15 11.74 -24.38 -1.71
C ARG A 15 10.96 -23.09 -1.45
N ALA A 16 9.91 -22.82 -2.24
CA ALA A 16 9.02 -21.69 -2.01
C ALA A 16 8.31 -21.80 -0.65
N VAL A 17 7.83 -23.00 -0.28
CA VAL A 17 7.25 -23.25 1.06
C VAL A 17 8.25 -22.91 2.18
N LEU A 18 9.50 -23.35 2.06
CA LEU A 18 10.54 -23.06 3.06
C LEU A 18 10.86 -21.56 3.16
N MET A 19 10.91 -20.85 2.03
CA MET A 19 11.08 -19.40 2.02
C MET A 19 9.90 -18.68 2.68
N GLY A 20 8.66 -19.10 2.39
CA GLY A 20 7.47 -18.58 3.05
C GLY A 20 7.49 -18.78 4.56
N GLY A 21 7.88 -19.98 5.03
CA GLY A 21 8.06 -20.26 6.45
C GLY A 21 9.13 -19.37 7.10
N THR A 22 10.22 -19.08 6.39
CA THR A 22 11.28 -18.17 6.86
C THR A 22 10.77 -16.75 7.05
N PHE A 23 10.01 -16.21 6.07
CA PHE A 23 9.37 -14.90 6.20
C PHE A 23 8.45 -14.83 7.41
N LEU A 24 7.62 -15.87 7.63
CA LEU A 24 6.70 -15.91 8.76
C LEU A 24 7.44 -15.88 10.11
N VAL A 25 8.52 -16.66 10.25
CA VAL A 25 9.35 -16.64 11.47
C VAL A 25 9.97 -15.27 11.71
N ILE A 26 10.54 -14.65 10.67
CA ILE A 26 11.10 -13.29 10.77
C ILE A 26 10.03 -12.28 11.19
N GLY A 27 8.85 -12.33 10.57
CA GLY A 27 7.73 -11.43 10.88
C GLY A 27 7.27 -11.55 12.33
N VAL A 28 7.07 -12.78 12.82
CA VAL A 28 6.64 -13.03 14.20
C VAL A 28 7.70 -12.57 15.21
N LEU A 29 8.98 -12.82 14.96
CA LEU A 29 10.06 -12.37 15.84
C LEU A 29 10.19 -10.84 15.85
N ALA A 30 10.08 -10.19 14.70
CA ALA A 30 10.12 -8.73 14.60
C ALA A 30 8.93 -8.10 15.33
N PHE A 31 7.74 -8.67 15.18
CA PHE A 31 6.55 -8.22 15.91
C PHE A 31 6.70 -8.38 17.43
N ALA A 32 7.12 -9.55 17.89
CA ALA A 32 7.28 -9.81 19.32
C ALA A 32 8.33 -8.89 19.96
N THR A 33 9.43 -8.62 19.27
CA THR A 33 10.50 -7.74 19.79
C THR A 33 10.13 -6.26 19.72
N MET A 34 9.61 -5.77 18.58
CA MET A 34 9.32 -4.35 18.38
C MET A 34 7.90 -3.96 18.80
N GLY A 35 6.90 -4.65 18.25
CA GLY A 35 5.49 -4.32 18.43
C GLY A 35 4.94 -4.68 19.82
N VAL A 36 5.57 -5.63 20.51
CA VAL A 36 5.21 -6.00 21.88
C VAL A 36 6.29 -5.55 22.86
N GLY A 37 7.53 -6.06 22.74
CA GLY A 37 8.60 -5.79 23.71
C GLY A 37 8.94 -4.29 23.86
N MET A 38 9.46 -3.69 22.79
CA MET A 38 9.87 -2.28 22.79
C MET A 38 8.69 -1.33 22.95
N ALA A 39 7.57 -1.61 22.27
CA ALA A 39 6.37 -0.80 22.39
C ALA A 39 5.84 -0.76 23.84
N ASN A 40 5.81 -1.90 24.56
CA ASN A 40 5.31 -1.90 25.93
C ASN A 40 6.24 -1.14 26.90
N MET A 41 7.56 -1.17 26.68
CA MET A 41 8.49 -0.31 27.44
C MET A 41 8.22 1.18 27.18
N LYS A 42 8.01 1.55 25.91
CA LYS A 42 7.68 2.94 25.54
C LYS A 42 6.28 3.37 25.97
N HIS A 43 5.35 2.44 26.11
CA HIS A 43 4.03 2.72 26.64
C HIS A 43 4.11 3.18 28.11
N HIS A 44 4.93 2.53 28.93
CA HIS A 44 5.15 2.97 30.31
C HIS A 44 5.81 4.36 30.40
N GLU A 45 6.79 4.66 29.53
CA GLU A 45 7.37 6.02 29.44
C GLU A 45 6.30 7.05 29.07
N TYR A 46 5.38 6.69 28.17
CA TYR A 46 4.25 7.54 27.79
C TYR A 46 3.26 7.73 28.95
N GLU A 47 2.88 6.68 29.67
CA GLU A 47 2.02 6.76 30.86
C GLU A 47 2.62 7.69 31.93
N GLU A 48 3.93 7.61 32.18
CA GLU A 48 4.63 8.50 33.10
C GLU A 48 4.58 9.97 32.62
N ALA A 49 4.78 10.20 31.33
CA ALA A 49 4.72 11.54 30.75
C ALA A 49 3.31 12.15 30.80
N ILE A 50 2.25 11.34 30.62
CA ILE A 50 0.85 11.77 30.80
C ILE A 50 0.63 12.26 32.23
N HIS A 51 1.05 11.47 33.22
CA HIS A 51 0.88 11.86 34.63
C HIS A 51 1.59 13.18 34.94
N HIS A 52 2.82 13.36 34.44
CA HIS A 52 3.56 14.60 34.62
C HIS A 52 2.89 15.81 33.94
N TYR A 53 2.29 15.62 32.76
CA TYR A 53 1.52 16.65 32.09
C TYR A 53 0.23 16.99 32.84
N ASP A 54 -0.51 15.99 33.32
CA ASP A 54 -1.74 16.18 34.08
C ASP A 54 -1.48 16.94 35.40
N ASP A 55 -0.40 16.63 36.10
CA ASP A 55 0.03 17.36 37.30
C ASP A 55 0.36 18.83 36.98
N ALA A 56 1.18 19.07 35.94
CA ALA A 56 1.55 20.43 35.52
C ALA A 56 0.33 21.26 35.05
N LYS A 57 -0.63 20.60 34.39
CA LYS A 57 -1.89 21.21 33.97
C LYS A 57 -2.76 21.56 35.17
N HIS A 58 -2.89 20.65 36.13
CA HIS A 58 -3.64 20.89 37.35
C HIS A 58 -3.08 22.09 38.13
N ASP A 59 -1.75 22.17 38.29
CA ASP A 59 -1.09 23.29 38.97
C ASP A 59 -1.34 24.63 38.26
N TYR A 60 -1.23 24.65 36.92
CA TYR A 60 -1.54 25.82 36.11
C TYR A 60 -3.00 26.28 36.24
N GLU A 61 -3.95 25.34 36.17
CA GLU A 61 -5.38 25.63 36.30
C GLU A 61 -5.74 26.09 37.72
N GLN A 62 -5.14 25.49 38.75
CA GLN A 62 -5.32 25.88 40.14
C GLN A 62 -4.77 27.28 40.42
N ALA A 63 -3.58 27.63 39.89
CA ALA A 63 -3.01 28.97 40.02
C ALA A 63 -3.90 30.04 39.37
N LYS A 64 -4.50 29.74 38.20
CA LYS A 64 -5.50 30.63 37.58
C LYS A 64 -6.76 30.77 38.43
N ALA A 65 -7.29 29.66 38.95
CA ALA A 65 -8.50 29.67 39.78
C ALA A 65 -8.28 30.49 41.08
N ASN A 66 -7.07 30.44 41.64
CA ASN A 66 -6.70 31.16 42.86
C ASN A 66 -6.30 32.64 42.62
N ASN A 67 -6.36 33.13 41.38
CA ASN A 67 -5.87 34.47 40.99
C ASN A 67 -4.41 34.72 41.42
N ALA A 68 -3.54 33.74 41.19
CA ALA A 68 -2.10 33.86 41.39
C ALA A 68 -1.49 35.01 40.57
N SER A 69 -0.25 35.36 40.89
CA SER A 69 0.45 36.46 40.18
C SER A 69 0.64 36.12 38.69
N ALA A 70 0.71 37.16 37.85
CA ALA A 70 0.93 36.98 36.41
C ALA A 70 2.25 36.24 36.10
N ASP A 71 3.29 36.49 36.90
CA ASP A 71 4.59 35.84 36.75
C ASP A 71 4.52 34.34 37.09
N GLU A 72 3.80 33.97 38.15
CA GLU A 72 3.58 32.58 38.56
C GLU A 72 2.77 31.80 37.52
N ILE A 73 1.69 32.40 37.00
CA ILE A 73 0.88 31.79 35.93
C ILE A 73 1.74 31.59 34.65
N SER A 74 2.63 32.53 34.34
CA SER A 74 3.53 32.43 33.17
C SER A 74 4.53 31.29 33.33
N GLN A 75 5.12 31.13 34.52
CA GLN A 75 6.05 30.04 34.81
C GLN A 75 5.36 28.68 34.74
N LEU A 76 4.20 28.52 35.38
CA LEU A 76 3.44 27.27 35.34
C LEU A 76 2.96 26.94 33.93
N LYS A 77 2.63 27.96 33.12
CA LYS A 77 2.31 27.76 31.70
C LYS A 77 3.52 27.17 30.95
N ALA A 78 4.73 27.70 31.16
CA ALA A 78 5.92 27.18 30.51
C ALA A 78 6.21 25.72 30.89
N VAL A 79 6.08 25.37 32.18
CA VAL A 79 6.21 23.99 32.67
C VAL A 79 5.16 23.07 32.04
N LYS A 80 3.90 23.52 31.95
CA LYS A 80 2.82 22.77 31.30
C LYS A 80 3.09 22.51 29.82
N GLU A 81 3.56 23.51 29.09
CA GLU A 81 3.90 23.36 27.66
C GLU A 81 5.11 22.42 27.47
N GLU A 82 6.13 22.51 28.32
CA GLU A 82 7.28 21.60 28.30
C GLU A 82 6.85 20.15 28.60
N ALA A 83 6.00 19.95 29.60
CA ALA A 83 5.45 18.64 29.93
C ALA A 83 4.60 18.06 28.79
N HIS A 84 3.77 18.89 28.14
CA HIS A 84 2.99 18.49 26.97
C HIS A 84 3.88 18.10 25.78
N HIS A 85 4.96 18.84 25.52
CA HIS A 85 5.93 18.46 24.49
C HIS A 85 6.57 17.10 24.78
N HIS A 86 6.96 16.85 26.02
CA HIS A 86 7.53 15.56 26.43
C HIS A 86 6.51 14.40 26.32
N GLU A 87 5.25 14.64 26.69
CA GLU A 87 4.14 13.68 26.49
C GLU A 87 3.98 13.31 25.01
N VAL A 88 3.93 14.30 24.12
CA VAL A 88 3.79 14.08 22.68
C VAL A 88 4.98 13.28 22.12
N ASP A 89 6.21 13.61 22.53
CA ASP A 89 7.40 12.88 22.10
C ASP A 89 7.40 11.41 22.57
N ALA A 90 7.00 11.16 23.83
CA ALA A 90 6.88 9.81 24.37
C ALA A 90 5.79 9.02 23.63
N HIS A 91 4.64 9.64 23.35
CA HIS A 91 3.55 9.04 22.60
C HIS A 91 3.97 8.64 21.18
N LEU A 92 4.64 9.55 20.45
CA LEU A 92 5.14 9.28 19.10
C LEU A 92 6.19 8.16 19.10
N SER A 93 7.03 8.09 20.13
CA SER A 93 8.00 6.99 20.29
C SER A 93 7.29 5.65 20.43
N TYR A 94 6.31 5.56 21.32
CA TYR A 94 5.48 4.36 21.51
C TYR A 94 4.80 3.92 20.20
N LEU A 95 4.11 4.84 19.52
CA LEU A 95 3.42 4.56 18.26
C LEU A 95 4.40 4.10 17.17
N THR A 96 5.62 4.63 17.14
CA THR A 96 6.64 4.24 16.15
C THR A 96 7.00 2.76 16.28
N TRP A 97 7.27 2.28 17.50
CA TRP A 97 7.61 0.87 17.73
C TRP A 97 6.44 -0.07 17.49
N ARG A 98 5.24 0.30 17.95
CA ARG A 98 4.00 -0.47 17.74
C ARG A 98 3.71 -0.61 16.25
N THR A 99 3.71 0.51 15.53
CA THR A 99 3.41 0.55 14.09
C THR A 99 4.47 -0.20 13.28
N ALA A 100 5.76 -0.02 13.59
CA ALA A 100 6.83 -0.71 12.87
C ALA A 100 6.74 -2.25 13.04
N GLY A 101 6.49 -2.74 14.26
CA GLY A 101 6.34 -4.16 14.52
C GLY A 101 5.14 -4.77 13.78
N ILE A 102 3.98 -4.11 13.80
CA ILE A 102 2.78 -4.54 13.06
C ILE A 102 3.05 -4.53 11.55
N THR A 103 3.70 -3.47 11.04
CA THR A 103 3.99 -3.32 9.60
C THR A 103 4.87 -4.46 9.08
N ILE A 104 5.97 -4.77 9.80
CA ILE A 104 6.87 -5.87 9.41
C ILE A 104 6.13 -7.21 9.42
N LEU A 105 5.27 -7.44 10.42
CA LEU A 105 4.43 -8.64 10.48
C LEU A 105 3.55 -8.76 9.26
N LEU A 106 2.78 -7.72 8.91
CA LEU A 106 1.86 -7.72 7.78
C LEU A 106 2.58 -7.96 6.45
N ILE A 107 3.74 -7.32 6.25
CA ILE A 107 4.57 -7.54 5.06
C ILE A 107 5.05 -9.00 4.99
N CYS A 108 5.60 -9.52 6.10
CA CYS A 108 6.11 -10.89 6.16
C CYS A 108 5.00 -11.93 5.97
N VAL A 109 3.82 -11.72 6.57
CA VAL A 109 2.63 -12.56 6.37
C VAL A 109 2.19 -12.52 4.92
N THR A 110 2.25 -11.36 4.25
CA THR A 110 1.93 -11.25 2.82
C THR A 110 2.88 -12.10 1.98
N TYR A 111 4.19 -11.96 2.16
CA TYR A 111 5.18 -12.78 1.45
C TYR A 111 5.04 -14.28 1.76
N ALA A 112 4.84 -14.62 3.04
CA ALA A 112 4.60 -16.00 3.46
C ALA A 112 3.34 -16.59 2.83
N SER A 113 2.29 -15.78 2.66
CA SER A 113 1.05 -16.20 2.02
C SER A 113 1.25 -16.46 0.53
N PHE A 114 1.77 -15.49 -0.24
CA PHE A 114 1.93 -15.64 -1.68
C PHE A 114 2.96 -16.72 -2.06
N ILE A 115 4.11 -16.75 -1.39
CA ILE A 115 5.20 -17.69 -1.73
C ILE A 115 4.97 -19.04 -1.05
N GLY A 116 4.60 -19.03 0.24
CA GLY A 116 4.45 -20.23 1.05
C GLY A 116 3.17 -21.00 0.71
N LEU A 117 2.00 -20.36 0.75
CA LEU A 117 0.75 -21.06 0.40
C LEU A 117 0.70 -21.39 -1.09
N GLY A 118 1.17 -20.49 -1.96
CA GLY A 118 1.24 -20.77 -3.39
C GLY A 118 2.17 -21.95 -3.71
N GLY A 119 3.36 -21.98 -3.09
CA GLY A 119 4.27 -23.12 -3.18
C GLY A 119 3.64 -24.41 -2.64
N PHE A 120 2.92 -24.34 -1.52
CA PHE A 120 2.28 -25.51 -0.94
C PHE A 120 1.18 -26.06 -1.86
N LEU A 121 0.26 -25.21 -2.32
CA LEU A 121 -0.85 -25.61 -3.21
C LEU A 121 -0.35 -26.25 -4.50
N ASN A 122 0.72 -25.73 -5.08
CA ASN A 122 1.31 -26.29 -6.29
C ASN A 122 2.14 -27.55 -6.01
N SER A 123 2.71 -27.72 -4.82
CA SER A 123 3.50 -28.91 -4.45
C SER A 123 2.68 -30.18 -4.19
N ILE A 124 1.39 -30.01 -3.86
CA ILE A 124 0.48 -31.12 -3.52
C ILE A 124 -0.36 -31.58 -4.71
N GLN A 125 -0.34 -30.86 -5.83
CA GLN A 125 -1.00 -31.29 -7.05
C GLN A 125 -0.20 -32.41 -7.70
N PRO A 126 -0.84 -33.48 -8.20
CA PRO A 126 -0.14 -34.60 -8.81
C PRO A 126 0.60 -34.15 -10.08
N ASP A 127 1.81 -34.70 -10.28
CA ASP A 127 2.56 -34.58 -11.53
C ASP A 127 1.74 -35.27 -12.65
N GLU A 128 1.62 -34.65 -13.82
CA GLU A 128 0.76 -35.11 -14.94
C GLU A 128 1.29 -36.37 -15.67
N ASP A 129 2.10 -37.21 -15.02
CA ASP A 129 2.75 -38.36 -15.65
C ASP A 129 1.97 -39.69 -15.53
N ASP A 130 0.83 -39.75 -14.83
CA ASP A 130 0.17 -41.03 -14.47
C ASP A 130 -1.31 -41.18 -14.89
N SER A 131 -1.76 -40.54 -15.97
CA SER A 131 -3.06 -40.89 -16.58
C SER A 131 -2.97 -41.17 -18.07
N HIS A 132 -3.05 -42.46 -18.42
CA HIS A 132 -3.30 -42.92 -19.78
C HIS A 132 -4.58 -42.29 -20.38
N GLY A 133 -4.39 -41.31 -21.25
CA GLY A 133 -5.40 -40.78 -22.15
C GLY A 133 -4.80 -40.62 -23.55
N ALA A 134 -4.58 -41.74 -24.23
CA ALA A 134 -4.21 -41.73 -25.64
C ALA A 134 -5.36 -41.12 -26.46
N SER A 135 -5.25 -39.86 -26.82
CA SER A 135 -5.93 -39.30 -28.00
C SER A 135 -4.92 -38.51 -28.82
N SER A 136 -4.29 -39.24 -29.73
CA SER A 136 -3.59 -38.70 -30.89
C SER A 136 -4.58 -37.98 -31.81
N TYR A 137 -4.67 -36.67 -31.67
CA TYR A 137 -4.99 -35.70 -32.72
C TYR A 137 -3.98 -34.56 -32.49
N GLY A 138 -2.96 -34.30 -33.30
CA GLY A 138 -3.01 -34.20 -34.76
C GLY A 138 -3.54 -32.82 -35.17
N GLY A 139 -2.89 -31.74 -34.72
CA GLY A 139 -3.19 -30.37 -35.11
C GLY A 139 -2.25 -29.38 -34.43
N ASP A 140 -1.43 -28.70 -35.23
CA ASP A 140 -0.86 -27.41 -34.87
C ASP A 140 -2.01 -26.49 -34.45
N ASP A 141 -2.05 -26.06 -33.19
CA ASP A 141 -2.61 -24.78 -32.72
C ASP A 141 -2.62 -24.79 -31.20
N HIS A 142 -1.78 -23.96 -30.59
CA HIS A 142 -1.77 -23.69 -29.15
C HIS A 142 -3.01 -22.84 -28.78
N GLU A 143 -4.20 -23.41 -28.93
CA GLU A 143 -5.43 -22.82 -28.39
C GLU A 143 -5.36 -22.91 -26.85
N HIS A 144 -5.37 -21.75 -26.21
CA HIS A 144 -5.39 -21.63 -24.76
C HIS A 144 -6.48 -22.51 -24.16
N HIS A 145 -6.10 -23.58 -23.44
CA HIS A 145 -7.03 -24.30 -22.58
C HIS A 145 -7.68 -23.30 -21.62
N GLY A 146 -9.00 -23.41 -21.42
CA GLY A 146 -9.72 -22.50 -20.53
C GLY A 146 -9.18 -22.59 -19.11
N SER A 147 -8.62 -21.50 -18.59
CA SER A 147 -8.18 -21.39 -17.20
C SER A 147 -9.32 -20.94 -16.28
N GLY A 148 -9.49 -21.61 -15.15
CA GLY A 148 -10.39 -21.17 -14.08
C GLY A 148 -9.83 -20.03 -13.22
N SER A 149 -8.51 -19.78 -13.31
CA SER A 149 -7.79 -18.81 -12.49
C SER A 149 -8.37 -17.40 -12.52
N PRO A 150 -8.78 -16.83 -13.68
CA PRO A 150 -9.39 -15.50 -13.73
C PRO A 150 -10.68 -15.37 -12.90
N ILE A 151 -11.55 -16.38 -12.93
CA ILE A 151 -12.83 -16.36 -12.19
C ILE A 151 -12.59 -16.54 -10.68
N ILE A 152 -11.70 -17.46 -10.30
CA ILE A 152 -11.33 -17.68 -8.89
C ILE A 152 -10.71 -16.42 -8.30
N PHE A 153 -9.79 -15.78 -9.04
CA PHE A 153 -9.17 -14.52 -8.63
C PHE A 153 -10.19 -13.39 -8.46
N ALA A 154 -11.11 -13.21 -9.43
CA ALA A 154 -12.17 -12.22 -9.35
C ALA A 154 -13.12 -12.46 -8.17
N LEU A 155 -13.48 -13.71 -7.89
CA LEU A 155 -14.26 -14.09 -6.71
C LEU A 155 -13.52 -13.73 -5.42
N GLY A 156 -12.22 -13.98 -5.36
CA GLY A 156 -11.39 -13.60 -4.22
C GLY A 156 -11.38 -12.08 -3.98
N ILE A 157 -11.21 -11.28 -5.04
CA ILE A 157 -11.30 -9.81 -4.96
C ILE A 157 -12.67 -9.38 -4.44
N MET A 158 -13.75 -9.96 -4.96
CA MET A 158 -15.11 -9.64 -4.52
C MET A 158 -15.28 -9.90 -3.02
N LEU A 159 -14.89 -11.08 -2.53
CA LEU A 159 -14.98 -11.43 -1.11
C LEU A 159 -14.10 -10.52 -0.25
N PHE A 160 -12.90 -10.18 -0.72
CA PHE A 160 -12.00 -9.26 -0.03
C PHE A 160 -12.63 -7.89 0.15
N LEU A 161 -13.11 -7.28 -0.95
CA LEU A 161 -13.72 -5.95 -0.95
C LEU A 161 -15.04 -5.92 -0.18
N MET A 162 -15.81 -7.01 -0.18
CA MET A 162 -17.05 -7.13 0.61
C MET A 162 -16.78 -7.10 2.12
N GLY A 163 -15.69 -7.72 2.58
CA GLY A 163 -15.28 -7.68 3.99
C GLY A 163 -14.47 -6.43 4.37
N PHE A 164 -14.00 -5.66 3.38
CA PHE A 164 -12.98 -4.62 3.58
C PHE A 164 -13.34 -3.56 4.62
N PRO A 165 -14.60 -3.09 4.75
CA PRO A 165 -14.94 -2.12 5.80
C PRO A 165 -14.67 -2.63 7.22
N ALA A 166 -15.13 -3.85 7.54
CA ALA A 166 -14.93 -4.45 8.87
C ALA A 166 -13.44 -4.80 9.10
N PHE A 167 -12.74 -5.18 8.04
CA PHE A 167 -11.29 -5.38 8.07
C PHE A 167 -10.54 -4.09 8.44
N GLN A 168 -10.90 -2.95 7.83
CA GLN A 168 -10.27 -1.66 8.09
C GLN A 168 -10.53 -1.16 9.51
N GLU A 169 -11.77 -1.31 10.01
CA GLU A 169 -12.13 -0.99 11.39
C GLU A 169 -11.30 -1.82 12.39
N THR A 170 -11.26 -3.14 12.20
CA THR A 170 -10.50 -4.04 13.09
C THR A 170 -9.00 -3.69 13.09
N LEU A 171 -8.41 -3.39 11.94
CA LEU A 171 -7.00 -2.98 11.87
C LEU A 171 -6.77 -1.62 12.54
N SER A 172 -7.70 -0.68 12.38
CA SER A 172 -7.63 0.63 13.04
C SER A 172 -7.57 0.46 14.55
N ASP A 173 -8.46 -0.35 15.12
CA ASP A 173 -8.50 -0.60 16.57
C ASP A 173 -7.21 -1.27 17.06
N MET A 174 -6.67 -2.23 16.29
CA MET A 174 -5.40 -2.87 16.62
C MET A 174 -4.22 -1.88 16.63
N LEU A 175 -4.23 -0.92 15.72
CA LEU A 175 -3.20 0.10 15.57
C LEU A 175 -3.32 1.21 16.64
N SER A 176 -4.54 1.62 16.99
CA SER A 176 -4.81 2.63 18.03
C SER A 176 -4.61 2.10 19.45
N GLY A 177 -4.72 0.79 19.66
CA GLY A 177 -4.65 0.19 21.00
C GLY A 177 -6.00 -0.12 21.64
N ASP A 178 -7.08 0.01 20.88
CA ASP A 178 -8.44 -0.27 21.32
C ASP A 178 -8.76 -1.78 21.26
N GLU A 179 -9.89 -2.17 21.87
CA GLU A 179 -10.37 -3.56 21.85
C GLU A 179 -10.84 -3.96 20.45
N ALA A 180 -9.99 -4.68 19.71
CA ALA A 180 -10.28 -5.11 18.34
C ALA A 180 -11.13 -6.40 18.25
N ALA A 181 -12.25 -6.33 17.52
CA ALA A 181 -13.09 -7.50 17.24
C ALA A 181 -12.52 -8.34 16.07
N LEU A 182 -11.63 -9.28 16.36
CA LEU A 182 -10.92 -10.10 15.35
C LEU A 182 -11.81 -10.82 14.33
N GLY A 183 -13.08 -11.05 14.65
CA GLY A 183 -14.07 -11.60 13.70
C GLY A 183 -14.26 -10.74 12.45
N GLY A 184 -14.04 -9.42 12.54
CA GLY A 184 -14.15 -8.48 11.42
C GLY A 184 -13.15 -8.73 10.29
N LEU A 185 -12.04 -9.43 10.57
CA LEU A 185 -11.04 -9.81 9.57
C LEU A 185 -11.51 -11.00 8.69
N GLY A 186 -12.48 -11.79 9.13
CA GLY A 186 -12.73 -13.13 8.60
C GLY A 186 -13.03 -13.17 7.09
N LEU A 187 -13.98 -12.35 6.62
CA LEU A 187 -14.39 -12.36 5.22
C LEU A 187 -13.28 -11.86 4.27
N SER A 188 -12.60 -10.78 4.65
CA SER A 188 -11.47 -10.26 3.85
C SER A 188 -10.29 -11.22 3.83
N MET A 189 -9.96 -11.84 4.96
CA MET A 189 -8.88 -12.83 5.02
C MET A 189 -9.20 -14.08 4.20
N PHE A 190 -10.46 -14.52 4.18
CA PHE A 190 -10.89 -15.59 3.29
C PHE A 190 -10.81 -15.18 1.81
N GLY A 191 -11.23 -13.95 1.47
CA GLY A 191 -11.04 -13.39 0.13
C GLY A 191 -9.58 -13.37 -0.31
N LEU A 192 -8.66 -12.92 0.55
CA LEU A 192 -7.22 -12.95 0.31
C LEU A 192 -6.69 -14.37 0.08
N PHE A 193 -7.16 -15.35 0.85
CA PHE A 193 -6.80 -16.75 0.63
C PHE A 193 -7.22 -17.23 -0.76
N VAL A 194 -8.45 -16.92 -1.18
CA VAL A 194 -8.95 -17.27 -2.52
C VAL A 194 -8.14 -16.56 -3.63
N ILE A 195 -7.75 -15.31 -3.42
CA ILE A 195 -6.85 -14.58 -4.33
C ILE A 195 -5.51 -15.33 -4.48
N VAL A 196 -4.87 -15.68 -3.36
CA VAL A 196 -3.59 -16.39 -3.37
C VAL A 196 -3.71 -17.74 -4.06
N ALA A 197 -4.78 -18.49 -3.81
CA ALA A 197 -5.03 -19.76 -4.48
C ALA A 197 -5.22 -19.59 -6.00
N GLY A 198 -5.97 -18.57 -6.43
CA GLY A 198 -6.16 -18.25 -7.84
C GLY A 198 -4.84 -17.89 -8.54
N VAL A 199 -4.03 -17.02 -7.91
CA VAL A 199 -2.71 -16.62 -8.45
C VAL A 199 -1.73 -17.80 -8.46
N ALA A 200 -1.73 -18.64 -7.42
CA ALA A 200 -0.85 -19.80 -7.35
C ALA A 200 -1.13 -20.79 -8.49
N ASN A 201 -2.41 -21.09 -8.74
CA ASN A 201 -2.81 -21.94 -9.86
C ASN A 201 -2.44 -21.29 -11.20
N TRP A 202 -2.65 -19.97 -11.34
CA TRP A 202 -2.26 -19.23 -12.53
C TRP A 202 -0.75 -19.28 -12.79
N TRP A 203 0.08 -19.13 -11.76
CA TRP A 203 1.53 -19.28 -11.89
C TRP A 203 1.94 -20.69 -12.25
N ARG A 204 1.24 -21.73 -11.78
CA ARG A 204 1.50 -23.10 -12.24
C ARG A 204 1.23 -23.26 -13.74
N GLU A 205 0.16 -22.65 -14.24
CA GLU A 205 -0.20 -22.68 -15.66
C GLU A 205 0.80 -21.88 -16.53
N ASP A 206 1.30 -20.73 -16.05
CA ASP A 206 2.10 -19.80 -16.87
C ASP A 206 3.63 -19.98 -16.73
N LEU A 207 4.16 -20.32 -15.54
CA LEU A 207 5.62 -20.46 -15.33
C LEU A 207 6.32 -21.49 -16.22
N PRO A 208 5.71 -22.63 -16.56
CA PRO A 208 6.37 -23.58 -17.46
C PRO A 208 6.42 -23.09 -18.92
N PHE A 209 5.78 -21.98 -19.28
CA PHE A 209 5.78 -21.50 -20.66
C PHE A 209 7.16 -21.01 -21.11
N ILE A 210 7.71 -21.64 -22.17
CA ILE A 210 9.08 -21.42 -22.66
C ILE A 210 9.22 -20.37 -23.78
N GLY A 211 8.14 -19.67 -24.18
CA GLY A 211 8.19 -18.62 -25.19
C GLY A 211 7.82 -19.05 -26.62
N ASN A 212 7.80 -20.36 -26.89
CA ASN A 212 7.50 -20.88 -28.23
C ASN A 212 6.00 -20.71 -28.55
N GLY A 213 5.68 -20.18 -29.73
CA GLY A 213 4.30 -19.93 -30.14
C GLY A 213 3.63 -18.75 -29.44
N GLU A 214 4.39 -17.90 -28.73
CA GLU A 214 3.83 -16.72 -28.07
C GLU A 214 3.27 -15.73 -29.10
N GLN A 215 2.07 -15.23 -28.81
CA GLN A 215 1.41 -14.22 -29.64
C GLN A 215 2.28 -12.96 -29.76
N ILE A 216 2.41 -12.49 -30.99
CA ILE A 216 3.12 -11.26 -31.34
C ILE A 216 2.08 -10.16 -31.54
N ALA A 217 2.31 -9.00 -30.93
CA ALA A 217 1.47 -7.83 -31.12
C ALA A 217 1.48 -7.40 -32.59
N THR A 218 0.29 -7.24 -33.17
CA THR A 218 0.08 -6.90 -34.59
C THR A 218 -0.16 -5.40 -34.81
N SER A 219 -0.25 -4.60 -33.74
CA SER A 219 -0.60 -3.19 -33.83
C SER A 219 0.43 -2.30 -33.13
N ALA A 220 0.61 -1.10 -33.67
CA ALA A 220 1.32 -0.01 -33.00
C ALA A 220 0.70 0.29 -31.62
N PRO A 221 1.49 0.72 -30.62
CA PRO A 221 2.92 1.03 -30.68
C PRO A 221 3.85 -0.17 -30.44
N PHE A 222 3.32 -1.39 -30.22
CA PHE A 222 4.10 -2.56 -29.80
C PHE A 222 4.29 -3.62 -30.90
N GLU A 223 4.07 -3.25 -32.16
CA GLU A 223 4.16 -4.15 -33.31
C GLU A 223 5.47 -4.96 -33.32
N GLY A 224 5.36 -6.27 -33.52
CA GLY A 224 6.51 -7.17 -33.55
C GLY A 224 7.07 -7.55 -32.17
N GLN A 225 6.48 -7.10 -31.06
CA GLN A 225 6.84 -7.55 -29.70
C GLN A 225 5.95 -8.69 -29.21
N HIS A 226 6.50 -9.55 -28.34
CA HIS A 226 5.71 -10.54 -27.61
C HIS A 226 4.69 -9.87 -26.69
N ILE A 227 3.46 -10.39 -26.65
CA ILE A 227 2.36 -9.80 -25.87
C ILE A 227 2.68 -9.69 -24.39
N ARG A 228 3.30 -10.68 -23.74
CA ARG A 228 3.62 -10.56 -22.29
C ARG A 228 4.68 -9.50 -22.01
N LYS A 229 5.64 -9.32 -22.92
CA LYS A 229 6.64 -8.25 -22.82
C LYS A 229 5.97 -6.88 -22.94
N ALA A 230 5.10 -6.69 -23.94
CA ALA A 230 4.35 -5.45 -24.11
C ALA A 230 3.41 -5.20 -22.91
N GLY A 231 2.72 -6.24 -22.44
CA GLY A 231 1.85 -6.19 -21.26
C GLY A 231 2.60 -5.78 -20.00
N LEU A 232 3.78 -6.35 -19.76
CA LEU A 232 4.63 -5.96 -18.62
C LEU A 232 5.09 -4.51 -18.71
N TRP A 233 5.42 -4.01 -19.91
CA TRP A 233 5.76 -2.60 -20.09
C TRP A 233 4.60 -1.67 -19.77
N VAL A 234 3.40 -1.97 -20.27
CA VAL A 234 2.19 -1.19 -19.96
C VAL A 234 1.89 -1.22 -18.46
N PHE A 235 2.00 -2.39 -17.83
CA PHE A 235 1.84 -2.55 -16.38
C PHE A 235 2.85 -1.71 -15.59
N ILE A 236 4.14 -1.76 -15.95
CA ILE A 236 5.16 -0.94 -15.28
C ILE A 236 4.90 0.56 -15.48
N MET A 237 4.48 0.96 -16.69
CA MET A 237 4.09 2.35 -16.95
C MET A 237 2.91 2.80 -16.08
N SER A 238 1.88 1.95 -15.90
CA SER A 238 0.77 2.28 -14.99
C SER A 238 1.21 2.39 -13.53
N GLU A 239 2.12 1.53 -13.06
CA GLU A 239 2.66 1.62 -11.70
C GLU A 239 3.48 2.91 -11.51
N ILE A 240 4.31 3.29 -12.48
CA ILE A 240 5.06 4.56 -12.46
C ILE A 240 4.10 5.75 -12.40
N MET A 241 2.97 5.71 -13.11
CA MET A 241 1.96 6.76 -13.04
C MET A 241 1.34 6.85 -11.65
N VAL A 242 1.01 5.72 -11.01
CA VAL A 242 0.51 5.71 -9.63
C VAL A 242 1.54 6.32 -8.67
N PHE A 243 2.81 5.92 -8.73
CA PHE A 243 3.86 6.53 -7.91
C PHE A 243 4.03 8.02 -8.19
N ALA A 244 3.97 8.45 -9.45
CA ALA A 244 4.04 9.85 -9.82
C ALA A 244 2.89 10.67 -9.21
N THR A 245 1.67 10.10 -9.10
CA THR A 245 0.57 10.78 -8.41
C THR A 245 0.83 10.93 -6.91
N PHE A 246 1.38 9.92 -6.24
CA PHE A 246 1.75 10.02 -4.82
C PHE A 246 2.88 11.03 -4.57
N PHE A 247 3.92 11.03 -5.42
CA PHE A 247 4.97 12.03 -5.36
C PHE A 247 4.43 13.44 -5.60
N SER A 248 3.50 13.59 -6.54
CA SER A 248 2.84 14.87 -6.81
C SER A 248 2.04 15.36 -5.60
N SER A 249 1.22 14.48 -4.97
CA SER A 249 0.49 14.84 -3.75
C SER A 249 1.43 15.19 -2.59
N TYR A 250 2.52 14.44 -2.43
CA TYR A 250 3.50 14.68 -1.37
C TYR A 250 4.21 16.02 -1.57
N LEU A 251 4.70 16.29 -2.78
CA LEU A 251 5.35 17.55 -3.11
C LEU A 251 4.39 18.70 -2.84
N ARG A 252 3.15 18.61 -3.33
CA ARG A 252 2.12 19.62 -3.09
C ARG A 252 1.88 19.90 -1.60
N MET A 253 1.75 18.87 -0.77
CA MET A 253 1.53 19.04 0.67
C MET A 253 2.76 19.62 1.38
N ARG A 254 3.97 19.32 0.89
CA ARG A 254 5.22 19.76 1.52
C ARG A 254 5.67 21.15 1.11
N THR A 255 5.47 21.52 -0.16
CA THR A 255 5.90 22.80 -0.71
C THR A 255 4.79 23.84 -0.70
N GLU A 256 3.55 23.43 -0.42
CA GLU A 256 2.36 24.29 -0.40
C GLU A 256 2.16 25.07 -1.71
N TRP A 257 2.51 24.43 -2.83
CA TRP A 257 2.41 25.05 -4.15
C TRP A 257 1.05 25.67 -4.40
N CYS A 258 1.07 26.91 -4.84
CA CYS A 258 -0.07 27.69 -5.23
C CYS A 258 -0.22 27.67 -6.76
N THR A 259 -1.26 26.99 -7.20
CA THR A 259 -1.63 26.88 -8.62
C THR A 259 -2.65 27.94 -9.01
N GLY A 260 -2.79 28.21 -10.32
CA GLY A 260 -3.77 29.19 -10.82
C GLY A 260 -5.20 28.95 -10.31
N TRP A 261 -5.63 27.68 -10.28
CA TRP A 261 -6.96 27.34 -9.78
C TRP A 261 -7.15 27.57 -8.28
N GLN A 262 -6.10 27.52 -7.47
CA GLN A 262 -6.21 27.83 -6.03
C GLN A 262 -6.31 29.35 -5.78
N VAL A 263 -5.64 30.16 -6.60
CA VAL A 263 -5.80 31.62 -6.56
C VAL A 263 -7.21 32.01 -7.01
N GLU A 264 -7.70 31.41 -8.09
CA GLU A 264 -9.08 31.63 -8.57
C GLU A 264 -10.11 31.17 -7.52
N ALA A 265 -9.90 30.02 -6.87
CA ALA A 265 -10.75 29.55 -5.78
C ALA A 265 -10.73 30.49 -4.57
N TRP A 266 -9.57 31.06 -4.24
CA TRP A 266 -9.44 32.07 -3.19
C TRP A 266 -10.30 33.30 -3.50
N GLU A 267 -10.23 33.81 -4.74
CA GLU A 267 -11.03 34.95 -5.21
C GLU A 267 -12.54 34.67 -5.08
N VAL A 268 -12.99 33.52 -5.58
CA VAL A 268 -14.41 33.12 -5.57
C VAL A 268 -14.92 32.81 -4.15
N SER A 269 -14.04 32.35 -3.25
CA SER A 269 -14.38 32.09 -1.84
C SER A 269 -14.56 33.35 -0.98
N GLY A 270 -14.42 34.54 -1.56
CA GLY A 270 -14.40 35.80 -0.78
C GLY A 270 -13.11 35.98 0.01
N LYS A 271 -12.00 35.44 -0.50
CA LYS A 271 -10.66 35.48 0.11
C LYS A 271 -10.59 34.75 1.46
N ASN A 272 -11.28 33.61 1.58
CA ASN A 272 -11.18 32.77 2.77
C ASN A 272 -9.72 32.24 2.90
N PRO A 273 -9.01 32.53 4.01
CA PRO A 273 -7.63 32.07 4.20
C PRO A 273 -7.49 30.54 4.21
N ASP A 274 -8.57 29.80 4.42
CA ASP A 274 -8.57 28.33 4.47
C ASP A 274 -8.72 27.66 3.09
N VAL A 275 -9.02 28.43 2.02
CA VAL A 275 -9.49 27.88 0.72
C VAL A 275 -8.69 28.39 -0.50
N GLY A 276 -7.47 28.87 -0.30
CA GLY A 276 -6.59 29.20 -1.42
C GLY A 276 -5.33 29.95 -1.04
N CYS A 277 -4.75 30.68 -1.98
CA CYS A 277 -3.43 31.28 -1.82
C CYS A 277 -3.30 32.55 -2.68
N THR A 278 -2.31 33.38 -2.38
CA THR A 278 -2.25 34.78 -2.84
C THR A 278 -1.64 34.97 -4.22
N GLN A 279 -0.75 34.07 -4.65
CA GLN A 279 -0.02 34.19 -5.92
C GLN A 279 0.34 32.82 -6.47
N VAL A 280 0.27 32.66 -7.79
CA VAL A 280 0.69 31.43 -8.47
C VAL A 280 2.20 31.30 -8.38
N ASP A 281 2.70 30.16 -7.89
CA ASP A 281 4.12 29.83 -7.80
C ASP A 281 4.48 28.50 -8.52
N MET A 282 3.47 27.78 -9.03
CA MET A 282 3.66 26.58 -9.84
C MET A 282 2.63 26.48 -10.96
N LEU A 283 3.11 26.09 -12.15
CA LEU A 283 2.27 25.68 -13.27
C LEU A 283 2.10 24.16 -13.30
N THR A 284 0.86 23.70 -13.37
CA THR A 284 0.52 22.29 -13.61
C THR A 284 0.55 21.97 -15.11
N ALA A 285 0.64 20.68 -15.47
CA ALA A 285 0.56 20.27 -16.87
C ALA A 285 -0.72 20.79 -17.57
N SER A 286 -1.85 20.81 -16.85
CA SER A 286 -3.11 21.39 -17.34
C SER A 286 -3.01 22.90 -17.59
N ASP A 287 -2.17 23.63 -16.88
CA ASP A 287 -1.99 25.07 -17.07
C ASP A 287 -1.28 25.39 -18.39
N PHE A 288 -0.37 24.51 -18.83
CA PHE A 288 0.26 24.59 -20.15
C PHE A 288 -0.69 24.23 -21.31
N LEU A 289 -1.76 23.49 -21.04
CA LEU A 289 -2.72 23.04 -22.06
C LEU A 289 -3.88 24.03 -22.28
N ARG A 290 -4.02 25.08 -21.45
CA ARG A 290 -5.05 26.10 -21.64
C ARG A 290 -4.75 26.96 -22.88
N PRO A 291 -5.78 27.53 -23.54
CA PRO A 291 -5.57 28.48 -24.64
C PRO A 291 -4.63 29.61 -24.23
N GLY A 292 -3.55 29.82 -24.99
CA GLY A 292 -2.50 30.80 -24.70
C GLY A 292 -1.40 30.30 -23.77
N GLY A 293 -1.59 29.18 -23.07
CA GLY A 293 -0.68 28.59 -22.09
C GLY A 293 -0.43 29.48 -20.88
N ALA A 294 -0.52 28.95 -19.66
CA ALA A 294 -0.11 29.72 -18.50
C ALA A 294 1.38 30.05 -18.56
N GLU A 295 1.76 31.22 -18.04
CA GLU A 295 3.14 31.69 -17.94
C GLU A 295 3.47 32.05 -16.49
N LEU A 296 4.63 31.62 -16.02
CA LEU A 296 5.14 31.95 -14.70
C LEU A 296 6.66 32.18 -14.77
N GLY A 297 7.12 33.36 -14.38
CA GLY A 297 8.55 33.68 -14.34
C GLY A 297 9.26 33.59 -15.70
N GLY A 298 8.56 33.82 -16.81
CA GLY A 298 9.10 33.69 -18.16
C GLY A 298 9.12 32.26 -18.72
N LEU A 299 8.54 31.29 -18.00
CA LEU A 299 8.34 29.90 -18.45
C LEU A 299 6.87 29.69 -18.80
N GLY A 300 6.58 29.19 -20.01
CA GLY A 300 5.23 28.96 -20.52
C GLY A 300 4.84 29.88 -21.68
N GLY A 301 3.54 30.00 -21.94
CA GLY A 301 2.99 30.80 -23.05
C GLY A 301 2.86 30.11 -24.42
N GLN A 302 3.00 28.78 -24.48
CA GLN A 302 2.90 27.98 -25.73
C GLN A 302 1.66 27.06 -25.77
N GLY A 303 0.61 27.36 -24.99
CA GLY A 303 -0.55 26.48 -24.90
C GLY A 303 -1.47 26.61 -26.11
N ASP A 304 -1.47 25.60 -26.97
CA ASP A 304 -2.45 25.42 -28.05
C ASP A 304 -2.57 23.93 -28.40
N PHE A 305 -3.50 23.23 -27.74
CA PHE A 305 -3.83 21.83 -28.09
C PHE A 305 -5.14 21.72 -28.89
N MET A 306 -5.80 22.83 -29.24
CA MET A 306 -7.09 22.81 -29.96
C MET A 306 -7.22 23.85 -31.09
N THR A 307 -6.14 24.46 -31.56
CA THR A 307 -6.14 25.27 -32.79
C THR A 307 -5.67 24.42 -33.98
N LEU A 308 -6.60 23.64 -34.54
CA LEU A 308 -6.61 23.33 -35.97
C LEU A 308 -7.55 24.30 -36.68
#